data_AF-A0A961Q7A9-F1
#
_entry.id   AF-A0A961Q7A9-F1
#
_cell.length_a   1.000
_cell.length_b   1.000
_cell.length_c   1.000
_cell.angle_alpha   90.00
_cell.angle_beta   90.00
_cell.angle_gamma   90.00
#
_symmetry.space_group_name_H-M   'P 1'
#
loop_
_entity.id
_entity.type
_entity.pdbx_description
1 polymer ?
#
loop_
_entity_poly.entity_id
_entity_poly.type
_entity_poly.pdbx_seq_one_letter_code
_entity_poly.pdbx_strand_id
1 'polypeptide(L)'
;MWRKVFGICQRTPQRVARRPGCGGMAQMRLIQIKEDGSQCATLTRQRRREAVQMGLIDTFNRILRHGELFETMVVKLGLQPGLARLPHVADVKRRAVNRCISCSNPDGCESWLDKATANDMPPDFCRNHDMLVRLRQVTEPAV
;
A
#
# COMPACT_ATOMS: atom_id res chain seq x y z
N MET A 1 39.96 -20.01 12.43
CA MET A 1 39.08 -19.10 13.19
C MET A 1 38.19 -18.37 12.20
N TRP A 2 36.91 -18.74 12.01
CA TRP A 2 35.79 -17.90 11.55
C TRP A 2 34.49 -18.72 11.74
N ARG A 3 33.65 -18.28 12.69
CA ARG A 3 32.30 -18.77 12.99
C ARG A 3 31.28 -18.04 12.11
N LYS A 4 30.32 -18.76 11.50
CA LYS A 4 28.96 -18.28 11.13
C LYS A 4 28.04 -19.51 11.12
N VAL A 5 27.42 -19.90 12.23
CA VAL A 5 26.05 -19.52 12.64
C VAL A 5 25.08 -19.43 11.46
N PHE A 6 24.52 -20.58 11.08
CA PHE A 6 23.20 -20.66 10.44
C PHE A 6 22.29 -21.44 11.38
N GLY A 7 21.35 -20.71 11.99
CA GLY A 7 20.27 -21.28 12.79
C GLY A 7 19.38 -22.13 11.89
N ILE A 8 19.55 -23.44 11.97
CA ILE A 8 18.57 -24.40 11.48
C ILE A 8 17.38 -24.29 12.41
N CYS A 9 16.24 -23.86 11.88
CA CYS A 9 14.95 -23.91 12.56
C CYS A 9 14.56 -25.39 12.71
N GLN A 10 15.16 -26.07 13.68
CA GLN A 10 14.77 -27.42 14.08
C GLN A 10 13.42 -27.31 14.80
N ARG A 11 12.31 -27.43 14.05
CA ARG A 11 11.03 -27.79 14.67
C ARG A 11 11.06 -29.28 14.98
N THR A 12 11.29 -29.59 16.24
CA THR A 12 10.93 -30.83 16.92
C THR A 12 9.50 -31.27 16.59
N PRO A 13 9.22 -32.55 16.30
CA PRO A 13 7.88 -33.09 16.43
C PRO A 13 7.67 -33.50 17.90
N GLN A 14 7.00 -32.67 18.68
CA GLN A 14 6.47 -33.10 19.98
C GLN A 14 5.06 -33.66 19.84
N ARG A 15 4.90 -34.88 20.38
CA ARG A 15 3.68 -35.55 20.88
C ARG A 15 2.67 -36.06 19.85
N VAL A 16 2.86 -37.34 19.50
CA VAL A 16 1.77 -38.25 19.16
C VAL A 16 0.97 -38.52 20.44
N ALA A 17 -0.25 -37.99 20.50
CA ALA A 17 -1.22 -38.35 21.52
C ALA A 17 -1.73 -39.78 21.24
N ARG A 18 -1.50 -40.71 22.18
CA ARG A 18 -2.16 -42.02 22.20
C ARG A 18 -3.64 -41.82 22.54
N ARG A 19 -4.54 -42.32 21.70
CA ARG A 19 -5.88 -42.75 22.12
C ARG A 19 -6.06 -44.23 21.75
N PRO A 20 -6.51 -45.10 22.68
CA PRO A 20 -6.94 -46.44 22.36
C PRO A 20 -8.43 -46.43 21.98
N GLY A 21 -8.86 -47.29 21.07
CA GLY A 21 -10.29 -47.57 20.91
C GLY A 21 -10.73 -48.00 19.50
N CYS A 22 -10.77 -49.31 19.30
CA CYS A 22 -11.78 -50.07 18.57
C CYS A 22 -12.09 -49.77 17.08
N GLY A 23 -11.67 -50.72 16.24
CA GLY A 23 -12.60 -51.57 15.48
C GLY A 23 -13.32 -50.96 14.28
N GLY A 24 -12.78 -51.22 13.08
CA GLY A 24 -13.51 -51.03 11.83
C GLY A 24 -12.56 -50.99 10.65
N MET A 25 -12.42 -52.11 9.93
CA MET A 25 -11.66 -52.17 8.68
C MET A 25 -12.41 -51.37 7.59
N ALA A 26 -12.10 -50.07 7.48
CA ALA A 26 -12.34 -49.32 6.26
C ALA A 26 -11.01 -49.27 5.50
N GLN A 27 -10.99 -49.83 4.28
CA GLN A 27 -9.86 -49.71 3.36
C GLN A 27 -9.62 -48.24 3.04
N MET A 28 -8.75 -47.61 3.82
CA MET A 28 -8.21 -46.29 3.51
C MET A 28 -7.15 -46.49 2.43
N ARG A 29 -7.49 -46.16 1.18
CA ARG A 29 -6.48 -45.97 0.13
C ARG A 29 -5.52 -44.88 0.61
N LEU A 30 -4.32 -45.29 0.99
CA LEU A 30 -3.18 -44.40 1.16
C LEU A 30 -2.87 -43.82 -0.23
N ILE A 31 -3.38 -42.62 -0.50
CA ILE A 31 -2.82 -41.76 -1.54
C ILE A 31 -1.41 -41.43 -1.07
N GLN A 32 -0.43 -42.16 -1.60
CA GLN A 32 0.98 -41.82 -1.43
C GLN A 32 1.24 -40.53 -2.21
N ILE A 33 1.15 -39.40 -1.54
CA ILE A 33 1.69 -38.14 -2.07
C ILE A 33 3.20 -38.25 -1.91
N LYS A 34 3.91 -38.51 -3.02
CA LYS A 34 5.37 -38.31 -3.10
C LYS A 34 5.61 -36.80 -2.99
N GLU A 35 5.96 -36.34 -1.79
CA GLU A 35 6.45 -34.98 -1.60
C GLU A 35 7.92 -34.91 -2.03
N ASP A 36 8.13 -34.66 -3.33
CA ASP A 36 9.46 -34.45 -3.88
C ASP A 36 10.01 -33.09 -3.37
N GLY A 37 11.13 -33.10 -2.64
CA GLY A 37 11.78 -31.89 -2.10
C GLY A 37 12.12 -30.80 -3.13
N SER A 38 12.10 -31.13 -4.42
CA SER A 38 12.17 -30.18 -5.55
C SER A 38 10.99 -29.20 -5.56
N GLN A 39 9.78 -29.63 -5.19
CA GLN A 39 8.57 -28.79 -5.18
C GLN A 39 8.62 -27.70 -4.10
N CYS A 40 9.25 -27.95 -2.95
CA CYS A 40 9.38 -26.97 -1.86
C CYS A 40 10.29 -25.78 -2.25
N ALA A 41 11.35 -26.03 -3.03
CA ALA A 41 12.24 -24.99 -3.55
C ALA A 41 11.58 -24.12 -4.64
N THR A 42 10.72 -24.73 -5.48
CA THR A 42 9.98 -24.01 -6.53
C THR A 42 8.84 -23.18 -5.96
N LEU A 43 8.08 -23.72 -5.00
CA LEU A 43 6.99 -23.01 -4.30
C LEU A 43 7.51 -21.79 -3.51
N THR A 44 8.70 -21.87 -2.90
CA THR A 44 9.31 -20.73 -2.20
C THR A 44 9.86 -19.66 -3.16
N ARG A 45 10.38 -20.03 -4.34
CA ARG A 45 10.75 -19.07 -5.40
C ARG A 45 9.53 -18.41 -6.03
N GLN A 46 8.46 -19.17 -6.26
CA GLN A 46 7.21 -18.67 -6.81
C GLN A 46 6.54 -17.67 -5.86
N ARG A 47 6.40 -18.02 -4.56
CA ARG A 47 5.89 -17.09 -3.54
C ARG A 47 6.72 -15.81 -3.38
N ARG A 48 8.05 -15.87 -3.54
CA ARG A 48 8.90 -14.68 -3.52
C ARG A 48 8.67 -13.78 -4.74
N ARG A 49 8.48 -14.34 -5.93
CA ARG A 49 8.14 -13.57 -7.14
C ARG A 49 6.77 -12.92 -7.02
N GLU A 50 5.79 -13.65 -6.52
CA GLU A 50 4.44 -13.15 -6.23
C GLU A 50 4.49 -12.01 -5.19
N ALA A 51 5.29 -12.14 -4.12
CA ALA A 51 5.44 -11.08 -3.11
C ALA A 51 6.10 -9.81 -3.66
N VAL A 52 7.12 -9.94 -4.53
CA VAL A 52 7.76 -8.78 -5.18
C VAL A 52 6.81 -8.12 -6.18
N GLN A 53 6.08 -8.92 -6.97
CA GLN A 53 5.09 -8.43 -7.92
C GLN A 53 3.94 -7.71 -7.21
N MET A 54 3.41 -8.28 -6.12
CA MET A 54 2.37 -7.66 -5.29
C MET A 54 2.86 -6.34 -4.70
N GLY A 55 4.10 -6.27 -4.20
CA GLY A 55 4.67 -5.03 -3.64
C GLY A 55 4.81 -3.88 -4.65
N LEU A 56 5.13 -4.18 -5.91
CA LEU A 56 5.16 -3.16 -6.96
C LEU A 56 3.76 -2.67 -7.34
N ILE A 57 2.79 -3.58 -7.42
CA ILE A 57 1.38 -3.25 -7.68
C ILE A 57 0.83 -2.36 -6.55
N ASP A 58 1.08 -2.71 -5.29
CA ASP A 58 0.64 -1.92 -4.14
C ASP A 58 1.23 -0.50 -4.14
N THR A 59 2.51 -0.39 -4.50
CA THR A 59 3.18 0.91 -4.63
C THR A 59 2.54 1.75 -5.73
N PHE A 60 2.26 1.15 -6.88
CA PHE A 60 1.61 1.83 -8.00
C PHE A 60 0.18 2.26 -7.65
N ASN A 61 -0.61 1.39 -7.03
CA ASN A 61 -1.96 1.70 -6.55
C ASN A 61 -1.94 2.85 -5.55
N ARG A 62 -0.93 2.89 -4.66
CA ARG A 62 -0.73 4.01 -3.73
C ARG A 62 -0.45 5.32 -4.47
N ILE A 63 0.41 5.31 -5.48
CA ILE A 63 0.70 6.50 -6.30
C ILE A 63 -0.57 7.00 -7.00
N LEU A 64 -1.31 6.11 -7.66
CA LEU A 64 -2.53 6.45 -8.36
C LEU A 64 -3.59 7.04 -7.42
N ARG A 65 -3.88 6.37 -6.31
CA ARG A 65 -4.87 6.83 -5.32
C ARG A 65 -4.54 8.23 -4.81
N HIS A 66 -3.29 8.48 -4.45
CA HIS A 66 -2.88 9.79 -3.90
C HIS A 66 -2.83 10.88 -4.98
N GLY A 67 -2.54 10.51 -6.23
CA GLY A 67 -2.63 11.40 -7.38
C GLY A 67 -4.07 11.85 -7.63
N GLU A 68 -5.01 10.90 -7.62
CA GLU A 68 -6.44 11.18 -7.78
C GLU A 68 -6.99 12.04 -6.64
N LEU A 69 -6.69 11.70 -5.39
CA LEU A 69 -7.09 12.53 -4.23
C LEU A 69 -6.57 13.97 -4.34
N PHE A 70 -5.32 14.14 -4.78
CA PHE A 70 -4.73 15.47 -4.95
C PHE A 70 -5.44 16.26 -6.06
N GLU A 71 -5.62 15.67 -7.25
CA GLU A 71 -6.29 16.35 -8.35
C GLU A 71 -7.76 16.69 -7.99
N THR A 72 -8.48 15.76 -7.35
CA THR A 72 -9.84 16.01 -6.86
C THR A 72 -9.89 17.16 -5.85
N MET A 73 -8.92 17.25 -4.94
CA MET A 73 -8.82 18.35 -3.98
C MET A 73 -8.58 19.71 -4.67
N VAL A 74 -7.65 19.77 -5.62
CA VAL A 74 -7.41 20.98 -6.42
C VAL A 74 -8.68 21.40 -7.15
N VAL A 75 -9.41 20.42 -7.72
CA VAL A 75 -10.65 20.67 -8.44
C VAL A 75 -11.76 21.18 -7.54
N LYS A 76 -11.98 20.51 -6.42
CA LYS A 76 -13.02 20.83 -5.45
C LYS A 76 -12.85 22.24 -4.87
N LEU A 77 -11.61 22.65 -4.63
CA LEU A 77 -11.25 23.96 -4.09
C LEU A 77 -11.14 25.07 -5.16
N GLY A 78 -11.40 24.77 -6.44
CA GLY A 78 -11.32 25.76 -7.51
C GLY A 78 -9.91 26.28 -7.82
N LEU A 79 -8.86 25.54 -7.44
CA LEU A 79 -7.46 26.00 -7.50
C LEU A 79 -6.78 25.73 -8.86
N GLN A 80 -7.47 25.10 -9.81
CA GLN A 80 -6.95 24.77 -11.14
C GLN A 80 -6.39 25.99 -11.88
N PRO A 81 -7.06 27.16 -11.89
CA PRO A 81 -6.55 28.34 -12.60
C PRO A 81 -5.23 28.83 -12.00
N GLY A 82 -5.11 28.90 -10.66
CA GLY A 82 -3.86 29.26 -10.01
C GLY A 82 -2.75 28.26 -10.29
N LEU A 83 -3.06 26.96 -10.29
CA LEU A 83 -2.09 25.90 -10.57
C LEU A 83 -1.56 25.97 -11.99
N ALA A 84 -2.43 26.24 -12.96
CA ALA A 84 -2.07 26.37 -14.37
C ALA A 84 -1.19 27.60 -14.65
N ARG A 85 -1.27 28.65 -13.83
CA ARG A 85 -0.43 29.85 -13.95
C ARG A 85 0.99 29.66 -13.39
N LEU A 86 1.25 28.62 -12.61
CA LEU A 86 2.56 28.41 -12.02
C LEU A 86 3.60 27.98 -13.06
N PRO A 87 4.84 28.49 -13.00
CA PRO A 87 5.93 27.97 -13.81
C PRO A 87 6.23 26.51 -13.41
N HIS A 88 6.58 25.69 -14.41
CA HIS A 88 6.89 24.27 -14.22
C HIS A 88 5.77 23.49 -13.51
N VAL A 89 4.52 23.70 -13.92
CA VAL A 89 3.33 23.06 -13.31
C VAL A 89 3.47 21.54 -13.16
N ALA A 90 4.08 20.85 -14.13
CA ALA A 90 4.31 19.40 -14.05
C ALA A 90 5.20 19.02 -12.85
N ASP A 91 6.26 19.77 -12.59
CA ASP A 91 7.14 19.55 -11.45
C ASP A 91 6.46 19.90 -10.12
N VAL A 92 5.65 20.95 -10.10
CA VAL A 92 4.85 21.32 -8.93
C VAL A 92 3.88 20.20 -8.56
N LYS A 93 3.12 19.69 -9.55
CA LYS A 93 2.21 18.55 -9.38
C LYS A 93 2.96 17.30 -8.89
N ARG A 94 4.06 16.94 -9.54
CA ARG A 94 4.89 15.79 -9.14
C ARG A 94 5.36 15.89 -7.68
N ARG A 95 5.85 17.06 -7.25
CA ARG A 95 6.26 17.28 -5.86
C ARG A 95 5.07 17.20 -4.89
N ALA A 96 3.92 17.74 -5.26
CA ALA A 96 2.71 17.67 -4.44
C ALA A 96 2.22 16.22 -4.26
N VAL A 97 2.20 15.43 -5.33
CA VAL A 97 1.84 14.00 -5.29
C VAL A 97 2.86 13.20 -4.48
N ASN A 98 4.17 13.46 -4.64
CA ASN A 98 5.20 12.81 -3.82
C ASN A 98 5.01 13.06 -2.32
N ARG A 99 4.64 14.29 -1.93
CA ARG A 99 4.26 14.58 -0.54
C ARG A 99 2.98 13.84 -0.15
N CYS A 100 1.99 13.81 -1.02
CA CYS A 100 0.71 13.12 -0.81
C CYS A 100 0.92 11.62 -0.51
N ILE A 101 1.74 10.93 -1.30
CA ILE A 101 2.02 9.49 -1.12
C ILE A 101 2.58 9.17 0.27
N SER A 102 3.29 10.10 0.90
CA SER A 102 3.82 9.96 2.27
C SER A 102 2.81 10.28 3.38
N CYS A 103 1.56 10.63 3.04
CA CYS A 103 0.49 10.85 3.99
C CYS A 103 0.12 9.53 4.70
N SER A 104 -0.21 9.62 5.99
CA SER A 104 -0.65 8.50 6.81
C SER A 104 -2.17 8.36 6.89
N ASN A 105 -2.94 9.34 6.39
CA ASN A 105 -4.39 9.39 6.50
C ASN A 105 -5.09 9.73 5.16
N PRO A 106 -5.02 8.85 4.14
CA PRO A 106 -5.74 9.06 2.88
C PRO A 106 -7.26 8.93 3.03
N ASP A 107 -7.75 8.06 3.92
CA ASP A 107 -9.19 7.83 4.11
C ASP A 107 -9.87 9.06 4.73
N GLY A 108 -9.18 9.77 5.62
CA GLY A 108 -9.63 11.06 6.15
C GLY A 108 -9.65 12.17 5.09
N CYS A 109 -8.74 12.12 4.12
CA CYS A 109 -8.73 13.05 2.98
C CYS A 109 -9.98 12.85 2.12
N GLU A 110 -10.29 11.60 1.79
CA GLU A 110 -11.47 11.20 1.01
C GLU A 110 -12.76 11.62 1.72
N SER A 111 -12.89 11.28 3.00
CA SER A 111 -14.05 11.65 3.83
C SER A 111 -14.24 13.17 3.95
N TRP A 112 -13.14 13.94 3.90
CA TRP A 112 -13.19 15.39 3.89
C TRP A 112 -13.63 15.93 2.52
N LEU A 113 -13.13 15.36 1.42
CA LEU A 113 -13.48 15.75 0.05
C LEU A 113 -14.97 15.57 -0.27
N ASP A 114 -15.60 14.56 0.30
CA ASP A 114 -17.04 14.31 0.15
C ASP A 114 -17.88 15.47 0.71
N LYS A 115 -17.40 16.12 1.77
CA LYS A 115 -18.12 17.16 2.51
C LYS A 115 -17.66 18.58 2.15
N ALA A 116 -16.45 18.72 1.64
CA ALA A 116 -15.83 20.00 1.34
C ALA A 116 -16.58 20.78 0.26
N THR A 117 -16.46 22.09 0.32
CA THR A 117 -16.94 23.09 -0.63
C THR A 117 -15.76 23.89 -1.17
N ALA A 118 -15.97 24.69 -2.22
CA ALA A 118 -14.90 25.45 -2.87
C ALA A 118 -14.17 26.43 -1.94
N ASN A 119 -14.88 26.97 -0.95
CA ASN A 119 -14.34 27.96 -0.02
C ASN A 119 -13.61 27.34 1.18
N ASP A 120 -13.78 26.04 1.43
CA ASP A 120 -13.20 25.40 2.60
C ASP A 120 -11.67 25.41 2.55
N MET A 121 -11.05 25.59 3.70
CA MET A 121 -9.61 25.47 3.81
C MET A 121 -9.20 23.99 3.72
N PRO A 122 -8.07 23.67 3.07
CA PRO A 122 -7.50 22.33 3.15
C PRO A 122 -7.37 21.90 4.62
N PRO A 123 -7.52 20.62 4.96
CA PRO A 123 -7.46 20.20 6.34
C PRO A 123 -6.03 20.22 6.87
N ASP A 124 -5.85 20.51 8.18
CA ASP A 124 -4.54 20.64 8.83
C ASP A 124 -3.67 19.39 8.75
N PHE A 125 -4.29 18.21 8.65
CA PHE A 125 -3.56 16.94 8.51
C PHE A 125 -2.97 16.73 7.10
N CYS A 126 -3.39 17.53 6.11
CA CYS A 126 -2.92 17.39 4.74
C CYS A 126 -1.47 17.84 4.61
N ARG A 127 -0.58 16.95 4.14
CA ARG A 127 0.83 17.30 3.85
C ARG A 127 1.00 18.38 2.78
N ASN A 128 -0.04 18.65 1.98
CA ASN A 128 -0.06 19.72 1.00
C ASN A 128 -0.82 20.98 1.47
N HIS A 129 -1.27 21.03 2.72
CA HIS A 129 -2.03 22.15 3.30
C HIS A 129 -1.43 23.51 2.90
N ASP A 130 -0.20 23.80 3.33
CA ASP A 130 0.43 25.11 3.11
C ASP A 130 0.60 25.46 1.63
N MET A 131 0.82 24.45 0.79
CA MET A 131 0.95 24.66 -0.65
C MET A 131 -0.39 25.04 -1.26
N LEU A 132 -1.48 24.38 -0.86
CA LEU A 132 -2.83 24.68 -1.34
C LEU A 132 -3.31 26.04 -0.83
N VAL A 133 -2.99 26.41 0.41
CA VAL A 133 -3.28 27.75 0.96
C VAL A 133 -2.59 28.84 0.14
N ARG A 134 -1.29 28.68 -0.15
CA ARG A 134 -0.55 29.62 -1.00
C ARG A 134 -1.10 29.64 -2.43
N LEU A 135 -1.53 28.50 -2.95
CA LEU A 135 -2.12 28.40 -4.28
C LEU A 135 -3.44 29.15 -4.38
N ARG A 136 -4.24 29.18 -3.31
CA ARG A 136 -5.47 29.99 -3.25
C ARG A 136 -5.18 31.48 -3.42
N GLN A 137 -4.15 32.00 -2.74
CA GLN A 137 -3.72 33.41 -2.88
C GLN A 137 -3.31 33.77 -4.31
N VAL A 138 -2.75 32.80 -5.04
CA VAL A 138 -2.41 32.98 -6.46
C VAL A 138 -3.66 32.86 -7.35
N THR A 139 -4.65 32.06 -6.95
CA THR A 139 -5.89 31.83 -7.69
C THR A 139 -6.83 33.03 -7.63
N GLU A 140 -7.00 33.59 -6.44
CA GLU A 140 -7.83 34.76 -6.12
C GLU A 140 -6.92 35.99 -6.02
N PRO A 141 -6.50 36.61 -7.14
CA PRO A 141 -5.79 37.88 -7.05
C PRO A 141 -6.72 38.87 -6.35
N ALA A 142 -6.25 39.45 -5.24
CA ALA A 142 -6.91 40.56 -4.60
C ALA A 142 -7.15 41.64 -5.66
N VAL A 143 -8.42 41.86 -6.01
CA VAL A 143 -8.88 42.99 -6.83
C VAL A 143 -8.88 44.23 -5.95
#